data_AF-A0AAW1VG08-F1
#
_entry.id   AF-A0AAW1VG08-F1
#
_cell.length_a   1.000
_cell.length_b   1.000
_cell.length_c   1.000
_cell.angle_alpha   90.00
_cell.angle_beta   90.00
_cell.angle_gamma   90.00
#
_symmetry.space_group_name_H-M   'P 1'
#
loop_
_entity.id
_entity.type
_entity.pdbx_description
1 polymer ?
#
loop_
_entity_poly.entity_id
_entity_poly.type
_entity_poly.pdbx_seq_one_letter_code
_entity_poly.pdbx_strand_id
1 'polypeptide(L)' 'VYLLGATNPADGPPGTIRGDLCIQTGRNIIHGSDAVESAKKEIDLWFTEKEVINWKPAVESWVYEH' A
#
# COMPACT_ATOMS: atom_id res chain seq x y z
N VAL A 1 -1.94 0.54 6.21
CA VAL A 1 -2.42 -0.74 6.78
C VAL A 1 -3.89 -1.07 6.52
N TYR A 2 -4.78 -0.08 6.35
CA TYR A 2 -6.23 -0.35 6.31
C TYR A 2 -6.67 -1.24 5.13
N LEU A 3 -6.20 -0.97 3.90
CA LEU A 3 -6.55 -1.79 2.74
C LEU A 3 -5.83 -3.14 2.71
N LEU A 4 -4.56 -3.18 3.14
CA LEU A 4 -3.78 -4.42 3.17
C LEU A 4 -4.32 -5.40 4.22
N GLY A 5 -4.85 -4.90 5.33
CA GLY A 5 -5.22 -5.68 6.51
C GLY A 5 -4.04 -5.89 7.48
N ALA A 6 -4.33 -6.51 8.62
CA ALA A 6 -3.34 -6.80 9.66
C ALA A 6 -2.17 -7.64 9.14
N THR A 7 -0.99 -7.56 9.78
CA THR A 7 0.20 -8.35 9.37
C THR A 7 -0.06 -9.84 9.46
N ASN A 8 -0.74 -10.28 10.51
CA ASN A 8 -1.30 -11.62 10.62
C ASN A 8 -2.70 -11.63 9.98
N PRO A 9 -2.92 -12.39 8.89
CA PRO A 9 -4.19 -12.44 8.19
C PRO A 9 -5.39 -12.81 9.08
N ALA A 10 -5.17 -13.65 10.09
CA ALA A 10 -6.23 -14.08 11.01
C ALA A 10 -6.83 -12.93 11.84
N ASP A 11 -6.09 -11.83 11.99
CA ASP A 11 -6.53 -10.63 12.73
C ASP A 11 -7.14 -9.56 11.80
N GLY A 12 -7.17 -9.81 10.48
CA GLY A 12 -7.69 -8.88 9.47
C GLY A 12 -9.17 -9.12 9.16
N PRO A 13 -10.00 -8.07 9.04
CA PRO A 13 -11.39 -8.24 8.63
C PRO A 13 -11.51 -8.62 7.13
N PRO A 14 -12.60 -9.29 6.73
CA PRO A 14 -12.95 -9.46 5.32
C PRO A 14 -13.03 -8.13 4.57
N GLY A 15 -12.73 -8.14 3.27
CA GLY A 15 -12.60 -6.95 2.42
C GLY A 15 -11.22 -6.31 2.44
N THR A 16 -10.32 -6.75 3.32
CA THR A 16 -8.89 -6.41 3.25
C THR A 16 -8.14 -7.44 2.43
N ILE A 17 -7.07 -7.02 1.75
CA ILE A 17 -6.29 -7.91 0.86
C ILE A 17 -5.87 -9.19 1.60
N ARG A 18 -5.31 -9.07 2.80
CA ARG A 18 -4.87 -10.23 3.58
C ARG A 18 -6.01 -11.01 4.20
N GLY A 19 -7.08 -10.35 4.64
CA GLY A 19 -8.27 -11.03 5.17
C GLY A 19 -8.95 -11.91 4.12
N ASP A 20 -8.94 -11.49 2.86
CA ASP A 20 -9.59 -12.22 1.77
C ASP A 20 -8.68 -13.26 1.10
N LEU A 21 -7.36 -13.03 1.07
CA LEU A 21 -6.43 -13.81 0.23
C LEU A 21 -5.34 -14.57 1.00
N CYS A 22 -5.22 -14.40 2.32
CA CYS A 22 -4.10 -14.95 3.09
C CYS A 22 -4.58 -15.74 4.31
N ILE A 23 -3.76 -16.70 4.74
CA ILE A 23 -4.01 -17.51 5.95
C ILE A 23 -2.87 -17.34 6.97
N GLN A 24 -1.62 -17.31 6.51
CA GLN A 24 -0.43 -17.33 7.37
C GLN A 24 0.35 -16.01 7.30
N THR A 25 0.82 -15.52 8.44
CA THR A 25 1.64 -14.28 8.55
C THR A 25 2.86 -14.30 7.62
N GLY A 26 3.58 -15.43 7.57
CA GLY A 26 4.77 -15.57 6.71
C GLY A 26 4.48 -15.71 5.21
N ARG A 27 3.20 -15.69 4.81
CA ARG A 27 2.72 -15.80 3.43
C ARG A 27 1.57 -14.80 3.20
N ASN A 28 1.76 -13.54 3.63
CA ASN A 28 0.73 -12.49 3.60
C ASN A 28 0.77 -11.60 2.33
N ILE A 29 1.44 -12.07 1.27
CA ILE A 29 1.45 -11.60 -0.14
C ILE A 29 2.04 -10.21 -0.41
N ILE A 30 1.79 -9.23 0.45
CA ILE A 30 2.06 -7.81 0.14
C ILE A 30 2.75 -7.09 1.31
N HIS A 31 3.65 -6.17 1.00
CA HIS A 31 4.24 -5.20 1.93
C HIS A 31 3.65 -3.80 1.68
N GLY A 32 3.61 -2.98 2.72
CA GLY A 32 3.31 -1.56 2.60
C GLY A 32 3.98 -0.81 3.75
N SER A 33 4.59 0.33 3.45
CA SER A 33 5.31 1.14 4.43
C SER A 33 4.41 1.50 5.61
N ASP A 34 4.98 1.46 6.81
CA ASP A 34 4.25 1.62 8.08
C ASP A 34 4.09 3.08 8.51
N ALA A 35 4.88 4.00 7.95
CA ALA A 35 4.88 5.43 8.24
C ALA A 35 5.32 6.24 7.01
N VAL A 36 5.20 7.57 7.08
CA VAL A 36 5.63 8.47 6.00
C VAL A 36 7.16 8.46 5.88
N GLU A 37 7.87 8.40 7.00
CA GLU A 37 9.32 8.38 7.08
C GLU A 37 9.89 7.09 6.46
N SER A 38 9.29 5.94 6.78
CA SER A 38 9.69 4.66 6.19
C SER A 38 9.31 4.58 4.71
N ALA A 39 8.16 5.14 4.31
CA ALA A 39 7.78 5.21 2.89
C ALA A 39 8.81 5.98 2.05
N LYS A 40 9.25 7.16 2.51
CA LYS A 40 10.30 7.93 1.80
C LYS A 40 11.58 7.11 1.65
N LYS A 41 12.04 6.51 2.75
CA LYS A 41 13.24 5.65 2.74
C LYS A 41 13.11 4.45 1.80
N GLU A 42 11.95 3.79 1.79
CA GLU A 42 11.71 2.63 0.93
C GLU A 42 11.60 3.04 -0.54
N ILE A 43 10.92 4.14 -0.87
CA ILE A 43 10.84 4.66 -2.24
C ILE A 43 12.24 4.93 -2.78
N ASP A 44 13.07 5.65 -2.03
CA ASP A 44 14.46 5.98 -2.43
C ASP A 44 15.37 4.74 -2.50
N LEU A 45 15.03 3.67 -1.78
CA LEU A 45 15.76 2.40 -1.81
C LEU A 45 15.43 1.59 -3.07
N TRP A 46 14.15 1.55 -3.47
CA TRP A 46 13.66 0.67 -4.53
C TRP A 46 13.63 1.34 -5.91
N PHE A 47 13.52 2.67 -5.98
CA PHE A 47 13.39 3.41 -7.22
C PHE A 47 14.40 4.56 -7.30
N THR A 48 14.91 4.80 -8.49
CA THR A 48 15.61 6.04 -8.82
C THR A 48 14.62 7.16 -9.08
N GLU A 49 15.05 8.42 -8.95
CA GLU A 49 14.20 9.59 -9.24
C GLU A 49 13.62 9.57 -10.66
N LYS A 50 14.31 8.95 -11.63
CA LYS A 50 13.87 8.87 -13.02
C LYS A 50 12.75 7.85 -13.25
N GLU A 51 12.57 6.89 -12.35
CA GLU A 51 11.51 5.88 -12.41
C GLU A 51 10.19 6.40 -11.81
N VAL A 52 10.24 7.50 -11.07
CA VAL A 52 9.05 8.18 -10.52
C VAL A 52 8.49 9.15 -11.56
N ILE A 53 7.35 8.79 -12.15
CA ILE A 53 6.73 9.56 -13.23
C ILE A 53 5.67 10.51 -12.70
N ASN A 54 5.87 11.81 -12.94
CA ASN A 54 4.87 12.83 -12.63
C ASN A 54 3.82 12.92 -13.77
N TRP A 55 2.54 12.86 -13.42
CA TRP A 55 1.43 12.96 -14.36
C TRP A 55 0.17 13.50 -13.68
N LYS A 56 -0.78 14.01 -14.48
CA LYS A 56 -2.07 14.51 -13.99
C LYS A 56 -3.18 13.51 -14.28
N PRO A 57 -3.84 12.92 -13.27
CA PRO A 57 -4.97 12.02 -13.48
C PRO A 57 -6.17 12.74 -14.11
N ALA A 58 -6.72 12.17 -15.18
CA ALA A 58 -7.95 12.69 -15.80
C ALA A 58 -9.17 12.69 -14.85
N VAL A 59 -9.11 11.85 -13.82
CA VAL A 59 -10.17 11.71 -12.81
C VAL A 59 -9.96 12.58 -11.57
N GLU A 60 -8.86 13.34 -11.49
CA GLU A 60 -8.46 14.08 -10.29
C GLU A 60 -9.61 14.96 -9.73
N SER A 61 -10.29 15.70 -10.61
CA SER A 61 -11.39 16.60 -10.24
C SER A 61 -12.66 15.90 -9.75
N TRP A 62 -12.79 14.59 -10.00
CA TRP A 62 -13.92 13.79 -9.52
C TRP A 62 -13.59 13.09 -8.18
N VAL A 63 -12.31 13.02 -7.83
CA VAL A 63 -11.82 12.37 -6.61
C VAL A 63 -11.57 13.40 -5.51
N TYR A 64 -10.99 14.55 -5.87
CA TYR A 64 -10.66 15.63 -4.93
C TYR A 64 -11.60 16.81 -5.13
N GLU A 65 -12.08 17.35 -4.02
CA GLU A 65 -12.74 18.65 -4.00
C GLU A 65 -11.68 19.76 -4.16
N HIS A 66 -12.02 20.79 -4.94
CA HIS A 66 -11.16 21.93 -5.27
C HIS A 66 -11.78 23.23 -4.79
#